data_AF-A0A024U6R1-F1
#
_entry.id   AF-A0A024U6R1-F1
#
_cell.length_a   1.000
_cell.length_b   1.000
_cell.length_c   1.000
_cell.angle_alpha   90.00
_cell.angle_beta   90.00
_cell.angle_gamma   90.00
#
_symmetry.space_group_name_H-M   'P 1'
#
loop_
_entity.id
_entity.type
_entity.pdbx_description
1 polymer ?
#
loop_
_entity_poly.entity_id
_entity_poly.type
_entity_poly.pdbx_seq_one_letter_code
_entity_poly.pdbx_strand_id
1 'polypeptide(L)'
;MSSGYKGFKSWGAQECPTLKPGETYDARATKFSQMGSNIVQNQATNTAIRIVNPSFEAVTRGHYGQVTKHDFETPTRPVSRGAEIANSRTFLGQTLYQHDFLNFHEEGRRIAALPMAAYAAAFDELTHVPNQDSTSDADPKQKKIARDDVKAVLCAVYGKPPTARILDIYAHMFDACPDGFISWEIFQEAVCRLSSLLLHQTVKVSGQAGWLEFVAAKHVLHGGTPASSHQIDFGTYGGNPLARPYVGRTNGMASTTADMFDGTSKATFHIPRYQGFIPHTKYNPTAVAQGDCEHVRGKSEDLRLYHLNNLPGYTGHKPVDSKNVRGEAKTGTDGRTTNGFVFKPHM
;
A
#
# COMPACT_ATOMS: atom_id res chain seq x y z
N MET A 1 -23.20 -46.90 -25.49
CA MET A 1 -23.23 -46.98 -24.00
C MET A 1 -24.11 -45.86 -23.49
N SER A 2 -25.11 -46.19 -22.68
CA SER A 2 -26.17 -45.28 -22.20
C SER A 2 -25.61 -44.06 -21.47
N SER A 3 -25.77 -42.86 -22.05
CA SER A 3 -25.54 -41.58 -21.36
C SER A 3 -26.81 -41.16 -20.61
N GLY A 4 -27.20 -41.97 -19.63
CA GLY A 4 -28.28 -41.65 -18.70
C GLY A 4 -27.79 -40.75 -17.58
N TYR A 5 -28.54 -39.69 -17.29
CA TYR A 5 -28.38 -38.86 -16.09
C TYR A 5 -28.44 -39.74 -14.84
N LYS A 6 -27.29 -39.97 -14.19
CA LYS A 6 -27.20 -40.57 -12.85
C LYS A 6 -27.40 -39.41 -11.86
N GLY A 7 -28.52 -39.39 -11.16
CA GLY A 7 -28.95 -38.26 -10.32
C GLY A 7 -27.93 -37.75 -9.28
N PHE A 8 -28.33 -36.71 -8.56
CA PHE A 8 -27.49 -36.00 -7.59
C PHE A 8 -26.80 -36.95 -6.59
N LYS A 9 -25.48 -37.07 -6.69
CA LYS A 9 -24.64 -37.70 -5.67
C LYS A 9 -24.14 -36.62 -4.72
N SER A 10 -24.27 -36.84 -3.42
CA SER A 10 -23.75 -35.93 -2.39
C SER A 10 -22.25 -35.72 -2.54
N TRP A 11 -21.75 -34.56 -2.11
CA TRP A 11 -20.36 -34.13 -2.33
C TRP A 11 -19.30 -35.13 -1.79
N GLY A 12 -19.65 -35.93 -0.78
CA GLY A 12 -18.78 -36.97 -0.23
C GLY A 12 -18.69 -38.25 -1.07
N ALA A 13 -19.57 -38.43 -2.05
CA ALA A 13 -19.66 -39.64 -2.89
C ALA A 13 -19.26 -39.38 -4.37
N GLN A 14 -18.73 -38.20 -4.69
CA GLN A 14 -18.23 -37.87 -6.02
C GLN A 14 -16.71 -38.09 -6.08
N GLU A 15 -16.27 -38.92 -7.03
CA GLU A 15 -14.85 -39.11 -7.31
C GLU A 15 -14.30 -37.87 -8.04
N CYS A 16 -13.18 -37.33 -7.55
CA CYS A 16 -12.60 -36.12 -8.10
C CYS A 16 -11.92 -36.42 -9.45
N PRO A 17 -12.21 -35.67 -10.52
CA PRO A 17 -11.79 -36.04 -11.88
C PRO A 17 -10.28 -35.91 -12.14
N THR A 18 -9.51 -35.26 -11.26
CA THR A 18 -8.04 -35.15 -11.41
C THR A 18 -7.31 -35.27 -10.08
N LEU A 19 -6.23 -36.06 -10.07
CA LEU A 19 -5.27 -36.18 -8.98
C LEU A 19 -4.02 -35.35 -9.27
N LYS A 20 -3.41 -34.78 -8.22
CA LYS A 20 -2.09 -34.17 -8.35
C LYS A 20 -1.02 -35.26 -8.43
N PRO A 21 0.11 -35.04 -9.14
CA PRO A 21 1.21 -35.99 -9.16
C PRO A 21 1.67 -36.34 -7.74
N GLY A 22 1.66 -37.64 -7.40
CA GLY A 22 2.04 -38.15 -6.08
C GLY A 22 0.89 -38.32 -5.07
N GLU A 23 -0.34 -37.91 -5.39
CA GLU A 23 -1.51 -38.17 -4.54
C GLU A 23 -2.26 -39.44 -5.00
N THR A 24 -2.67 -40.29 -4.04
CA THR A 24 -3.59 -41.41 -4.28
C THR A 24 -5.02 -41.04 -3.87
N TYR A 25 -6.01 -41.68 -4.48
CA TYR A 25 -7.43 -41.44 -4.15
C TYR A 25 -7.72 -41.67 -2.66
N ASP A 26 -7.10 -42.69 -2.05
CA ASP A 26 -7.27 -43.01 -0.63
C ASP A 26 -6.73 -41.92 0.30
N ALA A 27 -5.59 -41.31 -0.04
CA ALA A 27 -4.98 -40.26 0.76
C ALA A 27 -5.83 -38.96 0.81
N ARG A 28 -6.70 -38.75 -0.19
CA ARG A 28 -7.53 -37.54 -0.32
C ARG A 28 -8.98 -37.74 0.13
N ALA A 29 -9.47 -38.99 0.16
CA ALA A 29 -10.82 -39.34 0.60
C ALA A 29 -11.10 -38.91 2.05
N THR A 30 -10.11 -38.99 2.93
CA THR A 30 -10.19 -38.57 4.34
C THR A 30 -10.42 -37.07 4.54
N LYS A 31 -9.90 -36.23 3.63
CA LYS A 31 -9.95 -34.77 3.76
C LYS A 31 -11.36 -34.20 3.52
N PHE A 32 -12.15 -34.86 2.69
CA PHE A 32 -13.52 -34.45 2.36
C PHE A 32 -14.60 -35.27 3.09
N SER A 33 -14.29 -36.52 3.46
CA SER A 33 -15.22 -37.34 4.26
C SER A 33 -15.41 -36.79 5.68
N GLN A 34 -14.35 -36.26 6.32
CA GLN A 34 -14.46 -35.64 7.65
C GLN A 34 -15.35 -34.39 7.67
N MET A 35 -15.38 -33.60 6.60
CA MET A 35 -16.29 -32.45 6.51
C MET A 35 -17.73 -32.88 6.24
N GLY A 36 -17.94 -33.93 5.44
CA GLY A 36 -19.27 -34.47 5.16
C GLY A 36 -19.90 -35.20 6.36
N SER A 37 -19.10 -35.95 7.14
CA SER A 37 -19.60 -36.71 8.30
C SER A 37 -20.07 -35.82 9.44
N ASN A 38 -19.41 -34.67 9.67
CA ASN A 38 -19.83 -33.70 10.70
C ASN A 38 -21.17 -33.02 10.39
N ILE A 39 -21.55 -32.92 9.11
CA ILE A 39 -22.84 -32.33 8.70
C ILE A 39 -23.97 -33.35 8.87
N VAL A 40 -23.71 -34.64 8.59
CA VAL A 40 -24.72 -35.70 8.65
C VAL A 40 -24.90 -36.26 10.07
N GLN A 41 -23.82 -36.45 10.84
CA GLN A 41 -23.94 -36.97 12.22
C GLN A 41 -24.57 -35.96 13.18
N ASN A 42 -24.44 -34.65 12.92
CA ASN A 42 -25.18 -33.63 13.68
C ASN A 42 -26.70 -33.69 13.48
N GLN A 43 -27.21 -34.36 12.44
CA GLN A 43 -28.65 -34.56 12.27
C GLN A 43 -29.21 -35.71 13.12
N ALA A 44 -28.36 -36.66 13.55
CA ALA A 44 -28.82 -37.82 14.32
C ALA A 44 -28.95 -37.54 15.82
N THR A 45 -28.19 -36.57 16.36
CA THR A 45 -28.20 -36.22 17.79
C THR A 45 -28.92 -34.91 18.12
N ASN A 46 -29.23 -34.06 17.13
CA ASN A 46 -30.06 -32.87 17.31
C ASN A 46 -31.44 -33.06 16.65
N THR A 47 -32.36 -33.66 17.40
CA THR A 47 -33.80 -33.69 17.05
C THR A 47 -34.46 -32.30 17.07
N ALA A 48 -33.72 -31.23 17.40
CA ALA A 48 -34.22 -29.86 17.49
C ALA A 48 -34.18 -29.05 16.16
N ILE A 49 -33.51 -29.52 15.11
CA ILE A 49 -33.44 -28.81 13.82
C ILE A 49 -34.02 -29.69 12.71
N ARG A 50 -35.31 -30.04 12.83
CA ARG A 50 -36.10 -30.38 11.65
C ARG A 50 -36.63 -29.07 11.07
N ILE A 51 -36.16 -28.71 9.87
CA ILE A 51 -36.89 -27.79 9.00
C ILE A 51 -38.14 -28.55 8.55
N VAL A 52 -39.20 -28.46 9.36
CA VAL A 52 -40.55 -28.80 8.90
C VAL A 52 -40.92 -27.70 7.92
N ASN A 53 -41.15 -28.03 6.64
CA ASN A 53 -41.74 -27.08 5.70
C ASN A 53 -43.07 -26.60 6.31
N PRO A 54 -43.20 -25.33 6.73
CA PRO A 54 -44.46 -24.88 7.29
C PRO A 54 -45.49 -24.87 6.18
N SER A 55 -46.67 -25.44 6.44
CA SER A 55 -47.86 -25.21 5.62
C SER A 55 -48.10 -23.71 5.58
N PHE A 56 -48.23 -23.14 4.38
CA PHE A 56 -48.50 -21.72 4.18
C PHE A 56 -49.88 -21.37 4.73
N GLU A 57 -49.94 -21.02 6.02
CA GLU A 57 -51.13 -20.46 6.66
C GLU A 57 -50.84 -19.01 7.08
N ALA A 58 -51.82 -18.12 6.91
CA ALA A 58 -51.65 -16.70 7.20
C ALA A 58 -51.48 -16.49 8.71
N VAL A 59 -50.34 -15.91 9.12
CA VAL A 59 -50.02 -15.63 10.53
C VAL A 59 -51.04 -14.63 11.10
N THR A 60 -51.96 -15.12 11.92
CA THR A 60 -52.87 -14.27 12.71
C THR A 60 -52.26 -13.90 14.06
N ARG A 61 -52.76 -12.82 14.67
CA ARG A 61 -52.26 -12.25 15.95
C ARG A 61 -52.17 -13.25 17.13
N GLY A 62 -52.82 -14.42 17.05
CA GLY A 62 -52.75 -15.48 18.05
C GLY A 62 -51.39 -16.19 18.15
N HIS A 63 -50.54 -16.15 17.12
CA HIS A 63 -49.24 -16.83 17.13
C HIS A 63 -48.17 -16.13 17.97
N TYR A 64 -48.37 -14.86 18.35
CA TYR A 64 -47.42 -14.10 19.16
C TYR A 64 -47.43 -14.48 20.66
N GLY A 65 -48.37 -15.34 21.10
CA GLY A 65 -48.47 -15.80 22.49
C GLY A 65 -47.61 -17.03 22.83
N GLN A 66 -46.92 -17.63 21.84
CA GLN A 66 -46.18 -18.90 22.04
C GLN A 66 -44.72 -18.70 22.45
N VAL A 67 -44.19 -17.48 22.46
CA VAL A 67 -42.81 -17.22 22.89
C VAL A 67 -42.83 -16.69 24.32
N THR A 68 -42.30 -17.48 25.24
CA THR A 68 -42.17 -17.11 26.66
C THR A 68 -40.77 -16.59 26.95
N LYS A 69 -40.60 -15.86 28.07
CA LYS A 69 -39.30 -15.31 28.48
C LYS A 69 -38.22 -16.40 28.66
N HIS A 70 -38.64 -17.63 28.92
CA HIS A 70 -37.76 -18.79 29.13
C HIS A 70 -37.10 -19.30 27.84
N ASP A 71 -37.69 -18.99 26.67
CA ASP A 71 -37.17 -19.39 25.36
C ASP A 71 -35.94 -18.56 24.92
N PHE A 72 -35.61 -17.49 25.66
CA PHE A 72 -34.47 -16.61 25.42
C PHE A 72 -33.27 -16.88 26.35
N GLU A 73 -33.29 -17.95 27.15
CA GLU A 73 -32.15 -18.34 27.97
C GLU A 73 -31.02 -18.88 27.08
N THR A 74 -30.08 -18.00 26.74
CA THR A 74 -28.83 -18.38 26.10
C THR A 74 -27.98 -19.15 27.10
N PRO A 75 -27.42 -20.32 26.76
CA PRO A 75 -26.53 -21.03 27.66
C PRO A 75 -25.35 -20.12 27.99
N THR A 76 -25.15 -19.87 29.28
CA THR A 76 -24.07 -19.02 29.79
C THR A 76 -22.75 -19.53 29.24
N ARG A 77 -22.08 -18.70 28.43
CA ARG A 77 -20.76 -18.99 27.90
C ARG A 77 -19.84 -19.29 29.10
N PRO A 78 -19.10 -20.41 29.13
CA PRO A 78 -18.21 -20.69 30.23
C PRO A 78 -17.24 -19.51 30.38
N VAL A 79 -17.18 -18.96 31.59
CA VAL A 79 -16.27 -17.86 31.94
C VAL A 79 -14.87 -18.34 31.58
N SER A 80 -14.33 -17.84 30.48
CA SER A 80 -12.93 -18.04 30.12
C SER A 80 -12.11 -17.56 31.31
N ARG A 81 -11.44 -18.48 32.01
CA ARG A 81 -10.42 -18.15 33.00
C ARG A 81 -9.39 -17.30 32.28
N GLY A 82 -9.48 -15.98 32.45
CA GLY A 82 -8.44 -15.06 32.01
C GLY A 82 -7.18 -15.46 32.76
N ALA A 83 -6.17 -15.94 32.03
CA ALA A 83 -4.83 -16.03 32.60
C ALA A 83 -4.44 -14.60 32.99
N GLU A 84 -4.24 -14.34 34.28
CA GLU A 84 -3.72 -13.07 34.77
C GLU A 84 -2.39 -12.80 34.06
N ILE A 85 -2.36 -11.73 33.24
CA ILE A 85 -1.13 -11.25 32.64
C ILE A 85 -0.28 -10.73 33.79
N ALA A 86 0.72 -11.51 34.18
CA ALA A 86 1.63 -11.19 35.28
C ALA A 86 2.19 -9.77 35.11
N ASN A 87 2.06 -8.96 36.18
CA ASN A 87 2.61 -7.62 36.41
C ASN A 87 3.45 -7.07 35.25
N SER A 88 2.86 -6.18 34.45
CA SER A 88 3.51 -5.51 33.32
C SER A 88 4.79 -4.81 33.80
N ARG A 89 5.95 -5.34 33.43
CA ARG A 89 7.23 -4.61 33.55
C ARG A 89 7.29 -3.59 32.42
N THR A 90 7.67 -2.36 32.74
CA THR A 90 7.88 -1.32 31.73
C THR A 90 9.03 -1.73 30.82
N PHE A 91 8.83 -1.61 29.50
CA PHE A 91 9.87 -1.91 28.52
C PHE A 91 10.86 -0.74 28.47
N LEU A 92 12.10 -1.00 28.91
CA LEU A 92 13.19 -0.01 28.93
C LEU A 92 14.12 -0.13 27.71
N GLY A 93 13.81 -1.02 26.77
CA GLY A 93 14.66 -1.26 25.60
C GLY A 93 14.65 -0.06 24.65
N GLN A 94 15.77 0.65 24.57
CA GLN A 94 16.01 1.63 23.52
C GLN A 94 16.72 0.95 22.34
N THR A 95 16.45 1.44 21.13
CA THR A 95 17.14 0.93 19.93
C THR A 95 18.61 1.35 19.95
N LEU A 96 19.50 0.54 19.36
CA LEU A 96 20.92 0.89 19.19
C LEU A 96 21.10 2.27 18.53
N TYR A 97 20.19 2.62 17.61
CA TYR A 97 20.17 3.94 16.99
C TYR A 97 19.94 5.09 17.98
N GLN A 98 18.99 4.91 18.90
CA GLN A 98 18.65 5.92 19.90
C GLN A 98 19.71 6.05 21.00
N HIS A 99 20.40 4.96 21.30
CA HIS A 99 21.54 4.96 22.21
C HIS A 99 22.75 5.71 21.61
N ASP A 100 23.08 5.45 20.34
CA ASP A 100 24.35 5.90 19.75
C ASP A 100 24.27 7.20 18.93
N PHE A 101 23.13 7.53 18.31
CA PHE A 101 23.09 8.57 17.25
C PHE A 101 22.33 9.84 17.63
N LEU A 102 21.21 9.75 18.36
CA LEU A 102 20.40 10.94 18.69
C LEU A 102 21.11 11.86 19.70
N ASN A 103 21.94 11.30 20.58
CA ASN A 103 22.68 12.05 21.58
C ASN A 103 24.02 12.61 21.08
N PHE A 104 24.57 12.12 19.96
CA PHE A 104 25.92 12.46 19.50
C PHE A 104 26.09 13.94 19.12
N HIS A 105 25.05 14.59 18.59
CA HIS A 105 25.14 16.01 18.21
C HIS A 105 25.07 16.95 19.43
N GLU A 106 24.26 16.62 20.43
CA GLU A 106 24.25 17.35 21.69
C GLU A 106 25.51 17.09 22.51
N GLU A 107 26.01 15.86 22.51
CA GLU A 107 27.28 15.48 23.11
C GLU A 107 28.44 16.18 22.40
N GLY A 108 28.44 16.23 21.06
CA GLY A 108 29.45 16.94 20.27
C GLY A 108 29.43 18.44 20.53
N ARG A 109 28.26 19.07 20.65
CA ARG A 109 28.13 20.48 21.06
C ARG A 109 28.63 20.71 22.48
N ARG A 110 28.34 19.80 23.42
CA ARG A 110 28.86 19.86 24.79
C ARG A 110 30.38 19.74 24.82
N ILE A 111 30.96 18.81 24.07
CA ILE A 111 32.42 18.61 23.97
C ILE A 111 33.10 19.82 23.34
N ALA A 112 32.53 20.39 22.29
CA ALA A 112 33.07 21.58 21.62
C ALA A 112 32.95 22.86 22.48
N ALA A 113 32.03 22.89 23.44
CA ALA A 113 31.87 24.00 24.37
C ALA A 113 32.85 23.97 25.56
N LEU A 114 33.59 22.87 25.76
CA LEU A 114 34.54 22.76 26.85
C LEU A 114 35.77 23.65 26.60
N PRO A 115 36.20 24.44 27.61
CA PRO A 115 37.35 25.33 27.45
C PRO A 115 38.65 24.52 27.34
N MET A 116 39.56 24.99 26.49
CA MET A 116 40.89 24.36 26.31
C MET A 116 41.67 24.24 27.64
N ALA A 117 41.44 25.15 28.58
CA ALA A 117 42.03 25.12 29.92
C ALA A 117 41.69 23.83 30.71
N ALA A 118 40.50 23.26 30.50
CA ALA A 118 40.11 22.00 31.16
C ALA A 118 40.92 20.81 30.61
N TYR A 119 41.18 20.80 29.30
CA TYR A 119 42.04 19.79 28.66
C TYR A 119 43.49 19.92 29.12
N ALA A 120 43.99 21.15 29.30
CA ALA A 120 45.34 21.38 29.79
C ALA A 120 45.53 20.90 31.23
N ALA A 121 44.58 21.19 32.11
CA ALA A 121 44.62 20.73 33.50
C ALA A 121 44.63 19.19 33.59
N ALA A 122 43.75 18.52 32.84
CA ALA A 122 43.68 17.06 32.82
C ALA A 122 44.93 16.40 32.19
N PHE A 123 45.53 17.04 31.18
CA PHE A 123 46.78 16.57 30.58
C PHE A 123 47.95 16.71 31.55
N ASP A 124 48.03 17.83 32.28
CA ASP A 124 49.07 18.08 33.26
C ASP A 124 49.00 17.11 34.44
N GLU A 125 47.79 16.81 34.94
CA GLU A 125 47.57 15.81 35.98
C GLU A 125 48.09 14.41 35.59
N LEU A 126 47.97 14.03 34.32
CA LEU A 126 48.44 12.73 33.81
C LEU A 126 49.91 12.71 33.42
N THR A 127 50.54 13.87 33.17
CA THR A 127 51.99 13.94 32.99
C THR A 127 52.76 13.85 34.31
N HIS A 128 52.09 14.11 35.44
CA HIS A 128 52.61 13.87 36.79
C HIS A 128 52.41 12.41 37.22
N VAL A 129 52.99 11.45 36.51
CA VAL A 129 53.12 10.06 37.01
C VAL A 129 54.54 9.85 37.59
N PRO A 130 54.68 9.28 38.81
CA PRO A 130 55.81 9.53 39.70
C PRO A 130 56.98 8.55 39.52
N ASN A 131 57.27 8.11 38.29
CA ASN A 131 58.27 7.09 38.00
C ASN A 131 59.26 7.48 36.88
N GLN A 132 59.72 8.73 36.88
CA GLN A 132 61.02 9.05 36.28
C GLN A 132 61.79 9.99 37.20
N ASP A 133 63.03 9.58 37.48
CA ASP A 133 63.96 10.26 38.34
C ASP A 133 64.04 11.76 38.03
N SER A 134 63.81 12.53 39.08
CA SER A 134 64.00 13.96 39.17
C SER A 134 65.45 14.35 38.96
N THR A 135 65.90 14.41 37.70
CA THR A 135 67.16 15.06 37.32
C THR A 135 67.14 15.56 35.87
N SER A 136 66.32 16.58 35.61
CA SER A 136 66.69 17.69 34.71
C SER A 136 65.52 18.65 34.64
N ASP A 137 65.82 19.93 34.85
CA ASP A 137 65.01 21.10 34.52
C ASP A 137 64.28 20.88 33.17
N ALA A 138 63.05 20.36 33.21
CA ALA A 138 62.36 19.90 32.03
C ALA A 138 61.61 21.07 31.40
N ASP A 139 62.10 21.50 30.23
CA ASP A 139 61.43 22.48 29.38
C ASP A 139 59.92 22.21 29.30
N PRO A 140 59.05 23.23 29.41
CA PRO A 140 57.60 23.08 29.31
C PRO A 140 57.12 22.50 27.97
N LYS A 141 58.03 22.29 27.01
CA LYS A 141 57.83 21.70 25.69
C LYS A 141 57.93 20.16 25.64
N GLN A 142 58.31 19.49 26.73
CA GLN A 142 58.52 18.02 26.73
C GLN A 142 57.42 17.21 27.45
N LYS A 143 56.24 17.80 27.70
CA LYS A 143 55.10 17.05 28.24
C LYS A 143 54.57 16.05 27.22
N LYS A 144 54.67 14.75 27.52
CA LYS A 144 54.23 13.65 26.65
C LYS A 144 53.37 12.66 27.43
N ILE A 145 52.30 12.18 26.80
CA ILE A 145 51.46 11.09 27.32
C ILE A 145 51.53 9.89 26.37
N ALA A 146 51.36 8.67 26.90
CA ALA A 146 51.19 7.50 26.03
C ALA A 146 49.83 7.54 25.34
N ARG A 147 49.75 6.97 24.13
CA ARG A 147 48.50 6.92 23.34
C ARG A 147 47.34 6.25 24.09
N ASP A 148 47.62 5.25 24.92
CA ASP A 148 46.61 4.52 25.69
C ASP A 148 46.00 5.36 26.82
N ASP A 149 46.75 6.34 27.34
CA ASP A 149 46.34 7.21 28.46
C ASP A 149 45.44 8.37 28.01
N VAL A 150 45.29 8.59 26.70
CA VAL A 150 44.37 9.59 26.13
C VAL A 150 42.94 9.36 26.63
N LYS A 151 42.53 8.09 26.79
CA LYS A 151 41.22 7.76 27.33
C LYS A 151 41.03 8.31 28.75
N ALA A 152 42.07 8.25 29.58
CA ALA A 152 42.03 8.78 30.94
C ALA A 152 41.90 10.31 30.96
N VAL A 153 42.65 11.01 30.08
CA VAL A 153 42.53 12.47 29.90
C VAL A 153 41.10 12.85 29.54
N LEU A 154 40.51 12.18 28.54
CA LEU A 154 39.17 12.48 28.06
C LEU A 154 38.10 12.15 29.11
N CYS A 155 38.25 11.07 29.87
CA CYS A 155 37.36 10.74 30.99
C CYS A 155 37.36 11.85 32.06
N ALA A 156 38.53 12.40 32.39
CA ALA A 156 38.66 13.48 33.36
C ALA A 156 37.96 14.77 32.87
N VAL A 157 38.10 15.10 31.59
CA VAL A 157 37.51 16.31 30.99
C VAL A 157 36.00 16.19 30.76
N TYR A 158 35.51 15.02 30.36
CA TYR A 158 34.08 14.81 30.03
C TYR A 158 33.23 14.42 31.24
N GLY A 159 33.87 13.98 32.34
CA GLY A 159 33.18 13.44 33.53
C GLY A 159 32.44 12.11 33.27
N LYS A 160 32.58 11.56 32.05
CA LYS A 160 31.99 10.30 31.58
C LYS A 160 32.96 9.63 30.61
N PRO A 161 32.91 8.29 30.49
CA PRO A 161 33.71 7.60 29.49
C PRO A 161 33.34 8.08 28.08
N PRO A 162 34.31 8.49 27.26
CA PRO A 162 34.05 8.95 25.89
C PRO A 162 33.47 7.81 25.05
N THR A 163 32.53 8.15 24.17
CA THR A 163 31.92 7.22 23.21
C THR A 163 32.99 6.62 22.30
N ALA A 164 32.86 5.34 21.93
CA ALA A 164 33.82 4.62 21.09
C ALA A 164 34.17 5.38 19.80
N ARG A 165 33.17 6.00 19.17
CA ARG A 165 33.35 6.84 17.97
C ARG A 165 34.29 8.03 18.17
N ILE A 166 34.26 8.68 19.35
CA ILE A 166 35.15 9.81 19.65
C ILE A 166 36.59 9.31 19.82
N LEU A 167 36.75 8.17 20.50
CA LEU A 167 38.05 7.53 20.66
C LEU A 167 38.65 7.11 19.32
N ASP A 168 37.85 6.57 18.40
CA ASP A 168 38.31 6.22 17.05
C ASP A 168 38.78 7.44 16.25
N ILE A 169 38.08 8.58 16.38
CA ILE A 169 38.48 9.82 15.71
C ILE A 169 39.83 10.31 16.27
N TYR A 170 40.01 10.31 17.60
CA TYR A 170 41.30 10.65 18.21
C TYR A 170 42.39 9.67 17.79
N ALA A 171 42.13 8.36 17.80
CA ALA A 171 43.06 7.35 17.36
C ALA A 171 43.55 7.61 15.92
N HIS A 172 42.63 7.90 15.00
CA HIS A 172 42.97 8.26 13.62
C HIS A 172 43.77 9.58 13.54
N MET A 173 43.50 10.56 14.40
CA MET A 173 44.29 11.81 14.44
C MET A 173 45.73 11.57 14.94
N PHE A 174 45.93 10.58 15.81
CA PHE A 174 47.23 10.23 16.37
C PHE A 174 47.97 9.12 15.59
N ASP A 175 47.37 8.54 14.54
CA ASP A 175 48.05 7.55 13.68
C ASP A 175 49.26 8.13 12.93
N ALA A 176 49.30 9.46 12.76
CA ALA A 176 50.44 10.16 12.18
C ALA A 176 51.66 10.24 13.13
N CYS A 177 51.52 9.81 14.40
CA CYS A 177 52.58 9.84 15.41
C CYS A 177 53.21 8.44 15.57
N PRO A 178 54.37 8.15 14.95
CA PRO A 178 54.99 6.83 14.98
C PRO A 178 55.57 6.44 16.35
N ASP A 179 55.83 7.43 17.20
CA ASP A 179 56.56 7.25 18.46
C ASP A 179 55.69 6.72 19.62
N GLY A 180 54.38 6.55 19.42
CA GLY A 180 53.44 6.07 20.45
C GLY A 180 53.17 7.07 21.60
N PHE A 181 53.86 8.21 21.60
CA PHE A 181 53.70 9.30 22.55
C PHE A 181 53.08 10.53 21.88
N ILE A 182 52.24 11.24 22.63
CA ILE A 182 51.52 12.43 22.17
C ILE A 182 51.98 13.63 22.98
N SER A 183 52.50 14.66 22.31
CA SER A 183 52.85 15.94 22.95
C SER A 183 51.61 16.82 23.12
N TRP A 184 51.70 17.79 24.04
CA TRP A 184 50.62 18.76 24.27
C TRP A 184 50.22 19.51 22.98
N GLU A 185 51.18 19.91 22.14
CA GLU A 185 50.90 20.64 20.90
C GLU A 185 50.05 19.81 19.91
N ILE A 186 50.39 18.53 19.77
CA ILE A 186 49.65 17.58 18.90
C ILE A 186 48.26 17.31 19.48
N PHE A 187 48.17 17.15 20.80
CA PHE A 187 46.89 16.96 21.48
C PHE A 187 45.97 18.18 21.34
N GLN A 188 46.51 19.38 21.52
CA GLN A 188 45.78 20.64 21.34
C GLN A 188 45.27 20.78 19.90
N GLU A 189 46.10 20.47 18.91
CA GLU A 189 45.68 20.47 17.52
C GLU A 189 44.56 19.45 17.26
N ALA A 190 44.66 18.25 17.81
CA ALA A 190 43.63 17.22 17.70
C ALA A 190 42.30 17.65 18.33
N VAL A 191 42.32 18.30 19.51
CA VAL A 191 41.13 18.83 20.16
C VAL A 191 40.48 19.94 19.32
N CYS A 192 41.27 20.84 18.74
CA CYS A 192 40.77 21.89 17.83
C CYS A 192 40.18 21.31 16.54
N ARG A 193 40.82 20.29 15.97
CA ARG A 193 40.31 19.60 14.77
C ARG A 193 39.04 18.82 15.09
N LEU A 194 38.96 18.18 16.25
CA LEU A 194 37.75 17.50 16.69
C LEU A 194 36.61 18.48 16.95
N SER A 195 36.84 19.60 17.62
CA SER A 195 35.78 20.58 17.88
C SER A 195 35.26 21.18 16.57
N SER A 196 36.15 21.53 15.64
CA SER A 196 35.79 21.93 14.27
C SER A 196 35.01 20.84 13.54
N LEU A 197 35.46 19.58 13.63
CA LEU A 197 34.76 18.45 13.04
C LEU A 197 33.38 18.27 13.68
N LEU A 198 33.22 18.31 14.99
CA LEU A 198 31.92 18.13 15.66
C LEU A 198 30.94 19.28 15.38
N LEU A 199 31.44 20.50 15.19
CA LEU A 199 30.63 21.68 14.86
C LEU A 199 30.24 21.73 13.37
N HIS A 200 31.14 21.28 12.48
CA HIS A 200 30.97 21.35 11.02
C HIS A 200 30.61 20.02 10.37
N GLN A 201 30.59 18.92 11.13
CA GLN A 201 30.04 17.64 10.72
C GLN A 201 28.53 17.77 10.62
N THR A 202 28.12 18.41 9.52
CA THR A 202 26.91 18.06 8.81
C THR A 202 27.11 16.62 8.39
N VAL A 203 26.75 15.69 9.27
CA VAL A 203 26.54 14.30 8.88
C VAL A 203 25.72 14.40 7.59
N LYS A 204 26.28 13.89 6.48
CA LYS A 204 25.44 13.37 5.39
C LYS A 204 24.42 12.55 6.13
N VAL A 205 23.22 13.08 6.26
CA VAL A 205 22.12 12.46 6.98
C VAL A 205 21.99 11.10 6.33
N SER A 206 22.61 10.09 6.96
CA SER A 206 22.19 8.70 6.83
C SER A 206 21.02 8.47 7.77
N GLY A 207 20.36 9.54 8.24
CA GLY A 207 18.92 9.52 8.26
C GLY A 207 18.48 9.17 6.85
N GLN A 208 17.88 8.00 6.73
CA GLN A 208 16.81 7.74 5.78
C GLN A 208 16.48 8.99 4.96
N ALA A 209 17.02 9.06 3.72
CA ALA A 209 16.90 10.24 2.86
C ALA A 209 15.49 10.82 2.98
N GLY A 210 15.29 12.12 3.17
CA GLY A 210 14.04 12.69 3.71
C GLY A 210 12.70 12.20 3.13
N TRP A 211 12.70 11.54 1.95
CA TRP A 211 11.59 10.73 1.46
C TRP A 211 11.21 9.54 2.38
N LEU A 212 12.15 8.93 3.08
CA LEU A 212 11.94 7.84 4.03
C LEU A 212 11.41 8.35 5.38
N GLU A 213 11.83 9.54 5.83
CA GLU A 213 11.16 10.24 6.95
C GLU A 213 9.74 10.67 6.56
N PHE A 214 9.51 11.03 5.29
CA PHE A 214 8.16 11.21 4.71
C PHE A 214 7.37 9.90 4.56
N VAL A 215 8.03 8.75 4.43
CA VAL A 215 7.39 7.41 4.49
C VAL A 215 7.05 7.04 5.93
N ALA A 216 7.91 7.37 6.90
CA ALA A 216 7.70 7.13 8.32
C ALA A 216 6.68 8.11 8.95
N ALA A 217 6.60 9.36 8.46
CA ALA A 217 5.71 10.41 8.95
C ALA A 217 4.28 10.35 8.38
N LYS A 218 3.93 9.33 7.60
CA LYS A 218 2.56 9.21 7.10
C LYS A 218 1.66 8.60 8.17
N HIS A 219 1.02 9.48 8.94
CA HIS A 219 -0.42 9.34 9.13
C HIS A 219 -1.07 9.26 7.74
N VAL A 220 -1.09 8.06 7.17
CA VAL A 220 -1.92 7.76 6.01
C VAL A 220 -3.36 8.03 6.46
N LEU A 221 -4.17 8.62 5.59
CA LEU A 221 -5.60 8.71 5.85
C LEU A 221 -6.08 7.30 6.22
N HIS A 222 -6.52 7.13 7.47
CA HIS A 222 -7.04 5.85 7.92
C HIS A 222 -8.20 5.52 7.00
N GLY A 223 -8.15 4.34 6.38
CA GLY A 223 -9.26 3.86 5.56
C GLY A 223 -10.53 3.91 6.41
N GLY A 224 -11.57 4.57 5.91
CA GLY A 224 -12.85 4.62 6.61
C GLY A 224 -13.36 3.20 6.86
N THR A 225 -14.05 2.99 7.98
CA THR A 225 -14.69 1.70 8.27
C THR A 225 -15.64 1.37 7.12
N PRO A 226 -15.51 0.21 6.45
CA PRO A 226 -16.43 -0.17 5.39
C PRO A 226 -17.82 -0.31 5.96
N ALA A 227 -18.83 0.07 5.18
CA ALA A 227 -20.22 -0.14 5.55
C ALA A 227 -20.50 -1.65 5.67
N SER A 228 -21.35 -2.04 6.62
CA SER A 228 -21.80 -3.43 6.69
C SER A 228 -22.69 -3.76 5.49
N SER A 229 -22.74 -5.04 5.11
CA SER A 229 -23.65 -5.49 4.04
C SER A 229 -25.10 -5.07 4.31
N HIS A 230 -25.54 -5.15 5.57
CA HIS A 230 -26.87 -4.69 5.97
C HIS A 230 -27.08 -3.19 5.72
N GLN A 231 -26.08 -2.36 5.99
CA GLN A 231 -26.17 -0.91 5.75
C GLN A 231 -26.25 -0.58 4.25
N ILE A 232 -25.50 -1.32 3.42
CA ILE A 232 -25.53 -1.16 1.96
C ILE A 232 -26.90 -1.63 1.42
N ASP A 233 -27.36 -2.80 1.87
CA ASP A 233 -28.55 -3.43 1.31
C ASP A 233 -29.86 -2.82 1.82
N PHE A 234 -29.97 -2.54 3.11
CA PHE A 234 -31.22 -2.08 3.73
C PHE A 234 -31.19 -0.60 4.13
N GLY A 235 -30.00 -0.01 4.25
CA GLY A 235 -29.79 1.36 4.67
C GLY A 235 -29.24 1.48 6.10
N THR A 236 -28.83 2.70 6.44
CA THR A 236 -28.35 3.03 7.78
C THR A 236 -29.51 3.25 8.74
N TYR A 237 -29.23 3.20 10.05
CA TYR A 237 -30.19 3.58 11.08
C TYR A 237 -30.78 4.98 10.81
N GLY A 238 -32.10 5.10 10.85
CA GLY A 238 -32.81 6.34 10.53
C GLY A 238 -32.97 6.66 9.04
N GLY A 239 -32.51 5.78 8.13
CA GLY A 239 -32.68 5.96 6.69
C GLY A 239 -34.12 5.67 6.22
N ASN A 240 -34.62 6.47 5.26
CA ASN A 240 -35.93 6.24 4.64
C ASN A 240 -35.80 5.27 3.45
N PRO A 241 -36.43 4.08 3.48
CA PRO A 241 -36.34 3.11 2.38
C PRO A 241 -36.98 3.61 1.08
N LEU A 242 -38.00 4.48 1.16
CA LEU A 242 -38.70 5.03 0.00
C LEU A 242 -37.94 6.16 -0.69
N ALA A 243 -36.90 6.70 -0.04
CA ALA A 243 -36.08 7.77 -0.61
C ALA A 243 -35.02 7.24 -1.61
N ARG A 244 -34.98 5.94 -1.89
CA ARG A 244 -34.02 5.36 -2.82
C ARG A 244 -34.31 5.80 -4.26
N PRO A 245 -33.32 6.33 -5.00
CA PRO A 245 -33.55 6.79 -6.35
C PRO A 245 -33.86 5.61 -7.28
N TYR A 246 -34.72 5.88 -8.24
CA TYR A 246 -34.95 4.97 -9.35
C TYR A 246 -33.82 5.12 -10.37
N VAL A 247 -33.30 4.00 -10.88
CA VAL A 247 -32.23 4.00 -11.87
C VAL A 247 -32.88 3.85 -13.24
N GLY A 248 -32.93 4.97 -13.97
CA GLY A 248 -33.52 5.03 -15.31
C GLY A 248 -32.87 4.07 -16.32
N ARG A 249 -31.62 3.65 -16.08
CA ARG A 249 -30.84 2.77 -16.95
C ARG A 249 -31.40 1.34 -17.06
N THR A 250 -31.94 0.82 -15.97
CA THR A 250 -32.58 -0.51 -15.90
C THR A 250 -34.10 -0.43 -15.80
N ASN A 251 -34.69 0.77 -15.81
CA ASN A 251 -36.08 1.00 -15.42
C ASN A 251 -36.43 0.20 -14.15
N GLY A 252 -35.65 0.41 -13.09
CA GLY A 252 -35.85 -0.28 -11.81
C GLY A 252 -35.33 0.53 -10.62
N MET A 253 -35.73 0.14 -9.40
CA MET A 253 -35.13 0.68 -8.18
C MET A 253 -33.61 0.46 -8.19
N ALA A 254 -32.85 1.41 -7.62
CA ALA A 254 -31.43 1.21 -7.35
C ALA A 254 -31.22 -0.10 -6.59
N SER A 255 -30.57 -1.05 -7.25
CA SER A 255 -30.31 -2.37 -6.71
C SER A 255 -29.38 -2.23 -5.50
N THR A 256 -29.71 -2.95 -4.44
CA THR A 256 -28.95 -2.97 -3.19
C THR A 256 -27.51 -3.43 -3.37
N THR A 257 -27.30 -4.32 -4.35
CA THR A 257 -26.02 -4.93 -4.69
C THR A 257 -25.28 -4.21 -5.85
N ALA A 258 -25.42 -2.89 -5.97
CA ALA A 258 -24.85 -2.12 -7.09
C ALA A 258 -23.33 -2.28 -7.26
N ASP A 259 -22.65 -2.46 -6.13
CA ASP A 259 -21.23 -2.78 -6.02
C ASP A 259 -20.87 -4.15 -6.62
N MET A 260 -21.74 -5.14 -6.53
CA MET A 260 -21.44 -6.51 -6.97
C MET A 260 -21.51 -6.70 -8.49
N PHE A 261 -22.29 -5.88 -9.19
CA PHE A 261 -22.48 -5.99 -10.64
C PHE A 261 -21.84 -4.85 -11.44
N ASP A 262 -21.04 -4.03 -10.77
CA ASP A 262 -20.22 -3.00 -11.37
C ASP A 262 -19.18 -3.71 -12.29
N GLY A 263 -19.24 -3.44 -13.59
CA GLY A 263 -18.52 -4.20 -14.62
C GLY A 263 -19.35 -5.21 -15.42
N THR A 264 -20.66 -5.29 -15.19
CA THR A 264 -21.59 -6.08 -16.04
C THR A 264 -22.54 -5.17 -16.81
N SER A 265 -23.26 -5.73 -17.80
CA SER A 265 -24.25 -4.97 -18.56
C SER A 265 -25.40 -4.42 -17.71
N LYS A 266 -25.61 -4.93 -16.47
CA LYS A 266 -26.64 -4.43 -15.54
C LYS A 266 -26.35 -3.00 -15.05
N ALA A 267 -25.08 -2.60 -15.00
CA ALA A 267 -24.67 -1.25 -14.58
C ALA A 267 -24.59 -0.24 -15.74
N THR A 268 -24.66 -0.67 -17.00
CA THR A 268 -24.43 0.16 -18.20
C THR A 268 -25.65 0.17 -19.12
N PHE A 269 -25.65 0.97 -20.18
CA PHE A 269 -26.72 0.98 -21.19
C PHE A 269 -26.58 -0.14 -22.25
N HIS A 270 -25.63 -1.05 -22.07
CA HIS A 270 -25.49 -2.22 -22.94
C HIS A 270 -26.72 -3.14 -22.85
N ILE A 271 -27.03 -3.80 -23.97
CA ILE A 271 -28.04 -4.85 -24.00
C ILE A 271 -27.65 -6.02 -23.07
N PRO A 272 -28.63 -6.72 -22.47
CA PRO A 272 -28.37 -7.96 -21.76
C PRO A 272 -27.61 -8.95 -22.65
N ARG A 273 -26.65 -9.69 -22.07
CA ARG A 273 -25.75 -10.63 -22.75
C ARG A 273 -24.70 -10.01 -23.66
N TYR A 274 -24.46 -8.70 -23.60
CA TYR A 274 -23.27 -8.11 -24.20
C TYR A 274 -22.01 -8.82 -23.68
N GLN A 275 -21.16 -9.29 -24.61
CA GLN A 275 -19.96 -10.08 -24.31
C GLN A 275 -18.66 -9.27 -24.39
N GLY A 276 -18.75 -7.99 -24.76
CA GLY A 276 -17.57 -7.14 -24.81
C GLY A 276 -17.11 -6.72 -23.41
N PHE A 277 -15.89 -6.22 -23.35
CA PHE A 277 -15.31 -5.70 -22.11
C PHE A 277 -16.08 -4.47 -21.61
N ILE A 278 -16.40 -4.44 -20.31
CA ILE A 278 -16.99 -3.30 -19.61
C ILE A 278 -15.99 -2.84 -18.54
N PRO A 279 -15.48 -1.60 -18.60
CA PRO A 279 -14.58 -1.09 -17.59
C PRO A 279 -15.30 -0.85 -16.27
N HIS A 280 -14.79 -1.45 -15.19
CA HIS A 280 -15.24 -1.22 -13.81
C HIS A 280 -14.55 -0.01 -13.15
N THR A 281 -13.46 0.48 -13.73
CA THR A 281 -12.67 1.57 -13.13
C THR A 281 -13.44 2.89 -13.14
N LYS A 282 -13.48 3.58 -11.99
CA LYS A 282 -14.08 4.92 -11.85
C LYS A 282 -13.05 6.05 -12.04
N TYR A 283 -11.77 5.70 -12.20
CA TYR A 283 -10.67 6.66 -12.21
C TYR A 283 -10.40 7.27 -13.58
N ASN A 284 -10.79 6.58 -14.66
CA ASN A 284 -10.59 7.07 -16.01
C ASN A 284 -11.92 7.54 -16.61
N PRO A 285 -12.16 8.87 -16.71
CA PRO A 285 -13.45 9.39 -17.16
C PRO A 285 -13.78 9.02 -18.61
N THR A 286 -12.77 8.89 -19.48
CA THR A 286 -13.01 8.52 -20.89
C THR A 286 -13.43 7.06 -21.02
N ALA A 287 -12.79 6.17 -20.28
CA ALA A 287 -13.16 4.75 -20.24
C ALA A 287 -14.55 4.56 -19.63
N VAL A 288 -14.90 5.32 -18.57
CA VAL A 288 -16.24 5.30 -17.98
C VAL A 288 -17.28 5.73 -19.01
N ALA A 289 -17.09 6.87 -19.67
CA ALA A 289 -18.04 7.38 -20.66
C ALA A 289 -18.24 6.42 -21.84
N GLN A 290 -17.17 5.80 -22.35
CA GLN A 290 -17.25 4.83 -23.44
C GLN A 290 -17.87 3.50 -22.99
N GLY A 291 -17.48 3.02 -21.80
CA GLY A 291 -17.99 1.79 -21.21
C GLY A 291 -19.45 1.86 -20.79
N ASP A 292 -19.99 3.08 -20.63
CA ASP A 292 -21.38 3.27 -20.26
C ASP A 292 -22.35 3.00 -21.43
N CYS A 293 -21.90 3.26 -22.66
CA CYS A 293 -22.66 3.07 -23.90
C CYS A 293 -24.02 3.81 -23.94
N GLU A 294 -24.07 5.03 -23.38
CA GLU A 294 -25.30 5.86 -23.40
C GLU A 294 -25.79 6.14 -24.82
N HIS A 295 -24.86 6.33 -25.75
CA HIS A 295 -25.16 6.59 -27.15
C HIS A 295 -24.91 5.33 -28.00
N VAL A 296 -25.86 5.04 -28.90
CA VAL A 296 -25.71 3.96 -29.87
C VAL A 296 -24.50 4.24 -30.76
N ARG A 297 -23.69 3.20 -31.02
CA ARG A 297 -22.55 3.31 -31.92
C ARG A 297 -23.03 3.68 -33.33
N GLY A 298 -22.48 4.76 -33.88
CA GLY A 298 -22.73 5.14 -35.27
C GLY A 298 -22.31 4.05 -36.26
N LYS A 299 -23.04 3.93 -37.35
CA LYS A 299 -22.65 3.07 -38.47
C LYS A 299 -21.38 3.66 -39.11
N SER A 300 -20.43 2.80 -39.49
CA SER A 300 -19.29 3.25 -40.29
C SER A 300 -19.77 3.56 -41.71
N GLU A 301 -19.61 4.82 -42.14
CA GLU A 301 -20.02 5.31 -43.46
C GLU A 301 -18.82 5.59 -44.39
N ASP A 302 -17.61 5.24 -43.96
CA ASP A 302 -16.35 5.54 -44.68
C ASP A 302 -16.09 4.60 -45.87
N LEU A 303 -17.16 4.08 -46.48
CA LEU A 303 -17.08 3.26 -47.67
C LEU A 303 -17.35 4.13 -48.88
N ARG A 304 -16.41 4.11 -49.83
CA ARG A 304 -16.50 4.74 -51.16
C ARG A 304 -17.74 4.32 -51.97
N LEU A 305 -18.45 3.28 -51.52
CA LEU A 305 -19.65 2.75 -52.15
C LEU A 305 -20.82 3.75 -52.17
N TYR A 306 -20.91 4.64 -51.18
CA TYR A 306 -22.08 5.52 -51.01
C TYR A 306 -21.80 7.00 -51.35
N HIS A 307 -20.53 7.40 -51.46
CA HIS A 307 -20.12 8.78 -51.75
C HIS A 307 -19.53 8.89 -53.15
N LEU A 308 -20.40 8.85 -54.16
CA LEU A 308 -20.04 9.18 -55.54
C LEU A 308 -20.38 10.64 -55.81
N ASN A 309 -19.39 11.53 -55.69
CA ASN A 309 -19.53 12.94 -56.08
C ASN A 309 -19.81 13.13 -57.58
N ASN A 310 -19.64 12.08 -58.38
CA ASN A 310 -19.80 12.14 -59.83
C ASN A 310 -20.99 11.29 -60.24
N LEU A 311 -21.69 11.75 -61.28
CA LEU A 311 -22.81 11.04 -61.86
C LEU A 311 -22.43 9.60 -62.28
N PRO A 312 -23.34 8.63 -62.13
CA PRO A 312 -23.16 7.30 -62.68
C PRO A 312 -22.81 7.36 -64.17
N GLY A 313 -21.81 6.58 -64.59
CA GLY A 313 -21.30 6.59 -65.98
C GLY A 313 -20.13 7.53 -66.24
N TYR A 314 -19.78 8.44 -65.33
CA TYR A 314 -18.55 9.22 -65.45
C TYR A 314 -17.30 8.33 -65.29
N THR A 315 -16.47 8.28 -66.34
CA THR A 315 -15.26 7.44 -66.44
C THR A 315 -13.96 8.20 -66.17
N GLY A 316 -14.03 9.48 -65.81
CA GLY A 316 -12.85 10.30 -65.51
C GLY A 316 -12.17 9.94 -64.18
N HIS A 317 -11.20 10.77 -63.78
CA HIS A 317 -10.42 10.51 -62.56
C HIS A 317 -11.31 10.40 -61.33
N LYS A 318 -11.18 9.29 -60.60
CA LYS A 318 -11.84 9.08 -59.31
C LYS A 318 -10.76 9.11 -58.21
N PRO A 319 -10.70 10.16 -57.38
CA PRO A 319 -9.69 10.26 -56.33
C PRO A 319 -9.81 9.06 -55.38
N VAL A 320 -8.69 8.39 -55.14
CA VAL A 320 -8.60 7.21 -54.24
C VAL A 320 -8.20 7.63 -52.82
N ASP A 321 -7.41 8.70 -52.70
CA ASP A 321 -6.95 9.27 -51.45
C ASP A 321 -7.81 10.50 -51.08
N SER A 322 -8.15 10.66 -49.80
CA SER A 322 -8.98 11.76 -49.29
C SER A 322 -8.37 13.13 -49.60
N LYS A 323 -7.04 13.21 -49.64
CA LYS A 323 -6.26 14.41 -49.99
C LYS A 323 -6.58 14.96 -51.38
N ASN A 324 -6.99 14.08 -52.30
CA ASN A 324 -7.26 14.41 -53.70
C ASN A 324 -8.75 14.66 -53.96
N VAL A 325 -9.61 14.48 -52.95
CA VAL A 325 -11.05 14.74 -53.06
C VAL A 325 -11.29 16.24 -53.04
N ARG A 326 -11.78 16.78 -54.15
CA ARG A 326 -12.13 18.21 -54.31
C ARG A 326 -13.64 18.45 -54.47
N GLY A 327 -14.45 17.47 -54.09
CA GLY A 327 -15.89 17.46 -54.32
C GLY A 327 -16.27 16.88 -55.69
N GLU A 328 -17.38 17.36 -56.24
CA GLU A 328 -17.95 16.95 -57.53
C GLU A 328 -17.09 17.41 -58.70
N ALA A 329 -16.98 16.55 -59.73
CA ALA A 329 -16.26 16.89 -60.95
C ALA A 329 -16.98 18.00 -61.71
N LYS A 330 -16.36 19.18 -61.78
CA LYS A 330 -16.86 20.36 -62.50
C LYS A 330 -16.64 20.29 -64.02
N THR A 331 -16.41 19.11 -64.56
CA THR A 331 -16.24 18.92 -66.01
C THR A 331 -17.50 19.39 -66.73
N GLY A 332 -17.36 20.39 -67.60
CA GLY A 332 -18.48 20.99 -68.35
C GLY A 332 -19.00 22.32 -67.81
N THR A 333 -18.54 22.80 -66.64
CA THR A 333 -18.86 24.13 -66.11
C THR A 333 -17.64 25.05 -66.01
N ASP A 334 -16.47 24.60 -66.48
CA ASP A 334 -15.28 25.44 -66.59
C ASP A 334 -15.39 26.40 -67.77
N GLY A 335 -15.35 27.70 -67.49
CA GLY A 335 -15.40 28.77 -68.49
C GLY A 335 -14.21 28.80 -69.45
N ARG A 336 -13.15 28.02 -69.19
CA ARG A 336 -12.06 27.78 -70.15
C ARG A 336 -12.47 26.86 -71.30
N THR A 337 -13.55 26.11 -71.15
CA THR A 337 -14.11 25.25 -72.21
C THR A 337 -15.25 25.97 -72.92
N THR A 338 -15.39 25.77 -74.23
CA THR A 338 -16.48 26.38 -75.02
C THR A 338 -17.85 25.98 -74.49
N ASN A 339 -18.03 24.71 -74.12
CA ASN A 339 -19.27 24.20 -73.55
C ASN A 339 -19.57 24.81 -72.16
N GLY A 340 -18.56 24.92 -71.30
CA GLY A 340 -18.73 25.53 -69.97
C GLY A 340 -18.93 27.04 -70.01
N PHE A 341 -18.36 27.74 -71.00
CA PHE A 341 -18.57 29.18 -71.20
C PHE A 341 -20.00 29.52 -71.64
N VAL A 342 -20.60 28.66 -72.47
CA VAL A 342 -21.99 28.83 -72.95
C VAL A 342 -23.00 28.46 -71.86
N PHE A 343 -22.65 27.56 -70.94
CA PHE A 343 -23.51 27.16 -69.84
C PHE A 343 -23.72 28.30 -68.83
N LYS A 344 -24.91 28.90 -68.85
CA LYS A 344 -25.36 29.84 -67.82
C LYS A 344 -26.28 29.09 -66.84
N PRO A 345 -25.96 29.02 -65.54
CA PRO A 345 -26.88 28.44 -64.57
C PRO A 345 -28.19 29.24 -64.60
N HIS A 346 -29.32 28.55 -64.72
CA HIS A 346 -30.62 29.17 -64.47
C HIS A 346 -30.66 29.53 -62.98
N MET A 347 -30.79 30.84 -62.68
CA MET A 347 -30.98 31.33 -61.31
C MET A 347 -32.30 30.85 -60.73
#